data_AF-A0AA85JI54-F1
#
_entry.id   AF-A0AA85JI54-F1
#
_cell.length_a   1.000
_cell.length_b   1.000
_cell.length_c   1.000
_cell.angle_alpha   90.00
_cell.angle_beta   90.00
_cell.angle_gamma   90.00
#
_symmetry.space_group_name_H-M   'P 1'
#
loop_
_entity.id
_entity.type
_entity.pdbx_description
1 polymer ?
#
loop_
_entity_poly.entity_id
_entity_poly.type
_entity_poly.pdbx_seq_one_letter_code
_entity_poly.pdbx_strand_id
1 'polypeptide(L)'
;MLVQHKKSSDFFALKILDKAKVVKLKQVQHTLNEKRILQAVDFPFLIHLEYRFKNEIYLFLGLEYVSGGEMFSYLRRKGRFRLASLSSLMHSCSESAARFYASQVILALEYLHYLELIYRDLKPENILLDPAGYIKVRNAFDV
;
A
#
# COMPACT_ATOMS: atom_id res chain seq x y z
N MET A 1 -0.03 13.06 -1.24
CA MET A 1 0.23 14.24 -0.38
C MET A 1 -0.20 13.91 1.04
N LEU A 2 0.59 14.23 2.07
CA LEU A 2 0.15 14.07 3.46
C LEU A 2 -0.78 15.22 3.84
N VAL A 3 -1.93 14.91 4.44
CA VAL A 3 -2.92 15.90 4.90
C VAL A 3 -3.40 15.56 6.30
N GLN A 4 -3.90 16.55 7.02
CA GLN A 4 -4.50 16.38 8.34
C GLN A 4 -5.99 16.79 8.29
N HIS A 5 -6.85 15.94 8.82
CA HIS A 5 -8.26 16.29 8.96
C HIS A 5 -8.45 17.29 10.10
N LYS A 6 -9.05 18.46 9.80
CA LYS A 6 -9.09 19.60 10.72
C LYS A 6 -9.82 19.35 12.03
N LYS A 7 -10.81 18.44 12.06
CA LYS A 7 -11.64 18.19 13.25
C LYS A 7 -11.09 17.08 14.13
N SER A 8 -10.64 15.97 13.52
CA SER A 8 -10.14 14.82 14.28
C SER A 8 -8.63 14.85 14.49
N SER A 9 -7.91 15.72 13.79
CA SER A 9 -6.44 15.79 13.77
C SER A 9 -5.76 14.54 13.20
N ASP A 10 -6.52 13.61 12.61
CA ASP A 10 -5.99 12.41 11.97
C ASP A 10 -5.27 12.73 10.65
N PHE A 11 -4.26 11.93 10.33
CA PHE A 11 -3.45 12.08 9.12
C PHE A 11 -3.90 11.12 8.01
N PHE A 12 -3.87 11.59 6.77
CA PHE A 12 -4.25 10.82 5.58
C PHE A 12 -3.26 11.03 4.44
N ALA A 13 -3.14 10.01 3.58
CA ALA A 13 -2.47 10.12 2.30
C ALA A 13 -3.48 10.51 1.22
N LEU A 14 -3.51 11.79 0.83
CA LEU A 14 -4.39 12.30 -0.22
C LEU A 14 -3.78 12.07 -1.61
N LYS A 15 -4.43 11.25 -2.42
CA LYS A 15 -4.20 11.11 -3.87
C LYS A 15 -5.11 12.09 -4.61
N ILE A 16 -4.53 12.95 -5.44
CA ILE A 16 -5.22 13.99 -6.22
C ILE A 16 -5.03 13.68 -7.70
N LEU A 17 -6.14 13.56 -8.44
CA LEU A 17 -6.13 13.22 -9.86
C LEU A 17 -6.77 14.37 -10.66
N ASP A 18 -6.02 14.96 -11.57
CA ASP A 18 -6.51 15.94 -12.54
C ASP A 18 -7.35 15.25 -13.61
N LYS A 19 -8.63 15.62 -13.72
CA LYS A 19 -9.55 14.97 -14.66
C LYS A 19 -9.18 15.21 -16.12
N ALA A 20 -8.73 16.41 -16.47
CA ALA A 20 -8.32 16.72 -17.84
C ALA A 20 -7.10 15.89 -18.22
N LYS A 21 -6.14 15.73 -17.29
CA LYS A 21 -4.98 14.86 -17.50
C LYS A 21 -5.37 13.38 -17.63
N VAL A 22 -6.29 12.89 -16.78
CA VAL A 22 -6.79 11.51 -16.85
C VAL A 22 -7.44 11.23 -18.21
N VAL A 23 -8.25 12.15 -18.74
CA VAL A 23 -8.86 12.03 -20.07
C VAL A 23 -7.79 12.05 -21.17
N LYS A 24 -6.87 13.03 -21.12
CA LYS A 24 -5.79 13.18 -22.10
C LYS A 24 -4.90 11.93 -22.19
N LEU A 25 -4.61 11.30 -21.06
CA LEU A 25 -3.80 10.08 -20.98
C LEU A 25 -4.60 8.78 -21.19
N LYS A 26 -5.90 8.89 -21.52
CA LYS A 26 -6.83 7.76 -21.68
C LYS A 26 -6.88 6.82 -20.46
N GLN A 27 -6.71 7.38 -19.26
CA GLN A 27 -6.69 6.64 -17.98
C GLN A 27 -8.05 6.59 -17.27
N VAL A 28 -9.13 7.05 -17.91
CA VAL A 28 -10.46 7.17 -17.29
C VAL A 28 -10.93 5.84 -16.70
N GLN A 29 -10.83 4.75 -17.47
CA GLN A 29 -11.28 3.44 -17.02
C GLN A 29 -10.42 2.89 -15.88
N HIS A 30 -9.10 3.07 -15.94
CA HIS A 30 -8.19 2.66 -14.87
C HIS A 30 -8.49 3.42 -13.58
N THR A 31 -8.68 4.74 -13.64
CA THR A 31 -9.06 5.55 -12.48
C THR A 31 -10.41 5.12 -11.88
N LEU A 32 -11.40 4.78 -12.72
CA LEU A 32 -12.70 4.31 -12.23
C LEU A 32 -12.59 2.92 -11.58
N ASN A 33 -11.81 2.03 -12.16
CA ASN A 33 -11.55 0.70 -11.61
C ASN A 33 -10.79 0.78 -10.29
N GLU A 34 -9.72 1.57 -10.21
CA GLU A 34 -8.97 1.83 -8.98
C GLU A 34 -9.90 2.31 -7.87
N LYS A 35 -10.74 3.32 -8.16
CA LYS A 35 -11.73 3.82 -7.20
C LYS A 35 -12.68 2.72 -6.73
N ARG A 36 -13.22 1.91 -7.66
CA ARG A 36 -14.16 0.83 -7.32
C ARG A 36 -13.50 -0.22 -6.43
N ILE A 37 -12.28 -0.63 -6.76
CA ILE A 37 -11.53 -1.62 -5.98
C ILE A 37 -11.28 -1.07 -4.58
N LEU A 38 -10.74 0.13 -4.46
CA LEU A 38 -10.48 0.79 -3.17
C LEU A 38 -11.74 0.94 -2.30
N GLN A 39 -12.92 1.02 -2.90
CA GLN A 39 -14.19 1.08 -2.17
C GLN A 39 -14.73 -0.29 -1.74
N ALA A 40 -14.30 -1.36 -2.40
CA ALA A 40 -14.81 -2.71 -2.18
C ALA A 40 -13.91 -3.52 -1.24
N VAL A 41 -12.64 -3.14 -1.12
CA VAL A 41 -11.67 -3.84 -0.27
C VAL A 41 -11.69 -3.30 1.15
N ASP A 42 -11.78 -4.22 2.10
CA ASP A 42 -11.64 -3.97 3.52
C ASP A 42 -10.90 -5.16 4.16
N PHE A 43 -9.61 -4.98 4.38
CA PHE A 43 -8.74 -6.04 4.88
C PHE A 43 -7.55 -5.46 5.67
N PRO A 44 -7.14 -6.07 6.79
CA PRO A 44 -6.12 -5.50 7.69
C PRO A 44 -4.79 -5.13 7.02
N PHE A 45 -4.36 -5.92 6.02
CA PHE A 45 -3.08 -5.74 5.34
C PHE A 45 -3.18 -4.96 4.02
N LEU A 46 -4.33 -4.36 3.72
CA LEU A 46 -4.52 -3.46 2.58
C LEU A 46 -4.69 -2.01 3.06
N ILE A 47 -4.22 -1.05 2.26
CA ILE A 47 -4.53 0.37 2.50
C ILE A 47 -6.03 0.61 2.32
N HIS A 48 -6.65 1.22 3.32
CA HIS A 48 -8.06 1.58 3.29
C HIS A 48 -8.32 2.95 2.63
N LEU A 49 -9.47 3.09 1.97
CA LEU A 49 -9.98 4.35 1.44
C LEU A 49 -10.98 4.98 2.42
N GLU A 50 -10.52 5.99 3.14
CA GLU A 50 -11.30 6.69 4.17
C GLU A 50 -12.24 7.74 3.58
N TYR A 51 -11.73 8.53 2.63
CA TYR A 51 -12.49 9.65 2.06
C TYR A 51 -12.46 9.65 0.54
N ARG A 52 -13.56 10.09 -0.07
CA ARG A 52 -13.63 10.34 -1.50
C ARG A 52 -14.48 11.55 -1.78
N PHE A 53 -13.97 12.46 -2.60
CA PHE A 53 -14.71 13.62 -3.06
C PHE A 53 -14.15 14.12 -4.40
N LYS A 54 -14.88 15.03 -5.04
CA LYS A 54 -14.48 15.62 -6.32
C LYS A 54 -14.97 17.07 -6.38
N ASN A 55 -14.26 17.89 -7.12
CA ASN A 55 -14.77 19.18 -7.60
C ASN A 55 -14.81 19.13 -9.14
N GLU A 56 -14.92 20.27 -9.82
CA GLU A 56 -14.97 20.31 -11.29
C GLU A 56 -13.66 19.81 -11.93
N ILE A 57 -12.52 20.09 -11.31
CA ILE A 57 -11.18 19.89 -11.88
C ILE A 57 -10.53 18.56 -11.43
N TYR A 58 -10.72 18.16 -10.18
CA TYR A 58 -9.97 17.10 -9.52
C TYR A 58 -10.87 16.02 -8.91
N LEU A 59 -10.31 14.81 -8.82
CA LEU A 59 -10.77 13.73 -7.93
C LEU A 59 -9.81 13.62 -6.74
N PHE A 60 -10.36 13.40 -5.55
CA PHE A 60 -9.63 13.31 -4.30
C PHE A 60 -9.94 11.98 -3.62
N LEU A 61 -8.90 11.22 -3.31
CA LEU A 61 -8.98 9.95 -2.58
C LEU A 61 -8.11 10.08 -1.32
N GLY A 62 -8.75 10.13 -0.16
CA GLY A 62 -8.10 10.15 1.15
C GLY A 62 -7.87 8.72 1.61
N LEU A 63 -6.63 8.27 1.57
CA LEU A 63 -6.20 6.94 1.97
C LEU A 63 -5.66 6.95 3.40
N GLU A 64 -5.71 5.81 4.06
CA GLU A 64 -4.99 5.56 5.31
C GLU A 64 -3.53 6.03 5.19
N TYR A 65 -3.07 6.81 6.17
CA TYR A 65 -1.66 7.20 6.25
C TYR A 65 -0.88 6.21 7.10
N VAL A 66 0.17 5.62 6.51
CA VAL A 66 1.05 4.67 7.18
C VAL A 66 2.42 5.32 7.40
N SER A 67 2.76 5.57 8.66
CA SER A 67 3.92 6.39 9.05
C SER A 67 5.26 5.64 9.10
N GLY A 68 5.27 4.30 9.13
CA GLY A 68 6.50 3.50 9.19
C GLY A 68 7.27 3.42 7.86
N GLY A 69 6.72 3.98 6.78
CA GLY A 69 7.39 4.11 5.49
C GLY A 69 7.49 2.78 4.72
N GLU A 70 8.31 2.78 3.67
CA GLU A 70 8.43 1.63 2.77
C GLU A 70 9.27 0.51 3.39
N MET A 71 8.79 -0.73 3.26
CA MET A 71 9.53 -1.93 3.67
C MET A 71 10.91 -1.99 2.98
N PHE A 72 11.01 -1.54 1.73
CA PHE A 72 12.28 -1.43 1.02
C PHE A 72 13.31 -0.54 1.72
N SER A 73 12.87 0.60 2.28
CA SER A 73 13.74 1.52 3.03
C SER A 73 14.25 0.91 4.34
N TYR A 74 13.45 0.05 4.96
CA TYR A 74 13.86 -0.74 6.12
C TYR A 74 14.88 -1.82 5.73
N LEU A 75 14.62 -2.58 4.66
CA LEU A 75 15.51 -3.61 4.14
C LEU A 75 16.85 -3.05 3.64
N ARG A 76 16.88 -1.85 3.06
CA ARG A 76 18.14 -1.18 2.67
C ARG A 76 18.94 -0.71 3.88
N ARG A 77 18.30 -0.11 4.88
CA ARG A 77 18.99 0.44 6.06
C ARG A 77 19.60 -0.64 6.95
N LYS A 78 18.96 -1.81 7.05
CA LYS A 78 19.55 -2.95 7.75
C LYS A 78 20.70 -3.63 6.98
N GLY A 79 21.05 -3.11 5.80
CA GLY A 79 21.78 -3.88 4.80
C GLY A 79 20.91 -5.04 4.34
N ARG A 80 21.16 -5.60 3.16
CA ARG A 80 20.55 -6.89 2.80
C ARG A 80 20.64 -7.85 3.99
N PHE A 81 19.71 -8.79 4.09
CA PHE A 81 19.97 -10.09 4.69
C PHE A 81 21.28 -10.65 4.11
N ARG A 82 22.42 -10.17 4.62
CA ARG A 82 23.73 -10.42 4.07
C ARG A 82 24.10 -11.79 4.61
N LEU A 83 23.91 -12.75 3.72
CA LEU A 83 24.72 -13.94 3.58
C LEU A 83 26.12 -13.78 4.18
N ALA A 84 26.47 -14.83 4.91
CA ALA A 84 27.82 -15.29 5.18
C ALA A 84 28.67 -14.39 6.08
N SER A 85 28.41 -14.52 7.38
CA SER A 85 29.39 -15.00 8.37
C SER A 85 29.00 -14.43 9.72
N LEU A 86 28.26 -15.22 10.49
CA LEU A 86 28.39 -15.43 11.95
C LEU A 86 27.14 -16.18 12.44
N SER A 87 27.19 -17.49 12.23
CA SER A 87 26.71 -18.58 13.09
C SER A 87 25.25 -18.58 13.56
N SER A 88 24.42 -19.24 12.74
CA SER A 88 23.20 -20.04 13.04
C SER A 88 22.01 -19.48 13.84
N LEU A 89 22.16 -18.55 14.77
CA LEU A 89 21.00 -17.96 15.49
C LEU A 89 20.41 -16.73 14.77
N MET A 90 21.22 -15.98 14.03
CA MET A 90 20.78 -14.75 13.35
C MET A 90 20.20 -15.00 11.94
N HIS A 91 20.51 -16.15 11.32
CA HIS A 91 19.91 -16.57 10.05
C HIS A 91 18.43 -16.94 10.19
N SER A 92 18.04 -17.54 11.32
CA SER A 92 16.65 -17.86 11.61
C SER A 92 15.79 -16.61 11.83
N CYS A 93 16.36 -15.52 12.35
CA CYS A 93 15.65 -14.24 12.48
C CYS A 93 15.33 -13.59 11.13
N SER A 94 16.14 -13.84 10.09
CA SER A 94 15.89 -13.35 8.74
C SER A 94 14.74 -14.11 8.07
N GLU A 95 14.78 -15.43 8.12
CA GLU A 95 13.76 -16.28 7.51
C GLU A 95 12.42 -16.14 8.25
N SER A 96 12.43 -16.05 9.58
CA SER A 96 11.21 -15.85 10.37
C SER A 96 10.55 -14.50 10.05
N ALA A 97 11.34 -13.43 9.90
CA ALA A 97 10.81 -12.13 9.51
C ALA A 97 10.28 -12.15 8.06
N ALA A 98 11.02 -12.76 7.12
CA ALA A 98 10.56 -12.93 5.75
C ALA A 98 9.25 -13.73 5.69
N ARG A 99 9.14 -14.82 6.46
CA ARG A 99 7.94 -15.64 6.59
C ARG A 99 6.77 -14.87 7.19
N PHE A 100 7.02 -14.05 8.21
CA PHE A 100 6.01 -13.20 8.85
C PHE A 100 5.42 -12.16 7.90
N TYR A 101 6.24 -11.52 7.07
CA TYR A 101 5.75 -10.56 6.08
C TYR A 101 5.13 -11.26 4.86
N ALA A 102 5.72 -12.38 4.42
CA ALA A 102 5.18 -13.17 3.32
C ALA A 102 3.78 -13.73 3.66
N SER A 103 3.55 -14.19 4.89
CA SER A 103 2.23 -14.67 5.30
C SER A 103 1.17 -13.57 5.22
N GLN A 104 1.50 -12.34 5.62
CA GLN A 104 0.59 -11.20 5.51
C GLN A 104 0.30 -10.82 4.05
N VAL A 105 1.32 -10.86 3.19
CA VAL A 105 1.13 -10.65 1.73
C VAL A 105 0.23 -11.72 1.16
N ILE A 106 0.45 -13.00 1.50
CA ILE A 106 -0.38 -14.12 1.04
C ILE A 106 -1.83 -13.91 1.47
N LEU A 107 -2.09 -13.55 2.73
CA LEU A 107 -3.43 -13.28 3.23
C LEU A 107 -4.11 -12.11 2.50
N ALA A 108 -3.35 -11.05 2.20
CA ALA A 108 -3.86 -9.92 1.42
C ALA A 108 -4.24 -10.34 -0.02
N LEU A 109 -3.39 -11.14 -0.67
CA LEU A 109 -3.65 -11.64 -2.03
C LEU A 109 -4.79 -12.65 -2.06
N GLU A 110 -4.89 -13.53 -1.08
CA GLU A 110 -5.98 -14.49 -0.93
C GLU A 110 -7.33 -13.75 -0.84
N TYR A 111 -7.40 -12.71 0.00
CA TYR A 111 -8.58 -11.85 0.10
C TYR A 111 -8.92 -11.17 -1.24
N LEU A 112 -7.93 -10.62 -1.94
CA LEU A 112 -8.17 -9.98 -3.25
C LEU A 112 -8.65 -11.00 -4.29
N HIS A 113 -8.06 -12.18 -4.34
CA HIS A 113 -8.46 -13.24 -5.26
C HIS A 113 -9.87 -13.77 -4.94
N TYR A 114 -10.26 -13.83 -3.67
CA TYR A 114 -11.64 -14.14 -3.26
C TYR A 114 -12.66 -13.14 -3.82
N LEU A 115 -12.25 -11.87 -4.00
CA LEU A 115 -13.05 -10.83 -4.65
C LEU A 115 -12.88 -10.78 -6.18
N GLU A 116 -12.23 -11.78 -6.78
CA GLU A 116 -11.89 -11.83 -8.21
C GLU A 116 -10.99 -10.67 -8.68
N LEU A 117 -10.20 -10.10 -7.76
CA LEU A 117 -9.28 -9.00 -8.03
C LEU A 117 -7.84 -9.50 -8.14
N ILE A 118 -7.20 -9.20 -9.26
CA ILE A 118 -5.78 -9.54 -9.47
C ILE A 118 -4.90 -8.34 -9.09
N TYR A 119 -4.03 -8.54 -8.10
CA TYR A 119 -3.00 -7.55 -7.75
C TYR A 119 -1.77 -7.72 -8.63
N ARG A 120 -1.54 -6.76 -9.55
CA ARG A 120 -0.52 -6.90 -10.61
C ARG A 120 0.83 -6.22 -10.33
N ASP A 121 0.93 -5.43 -9.27
CA ASP A 121 2.13 -4.61 -8.98
C ASP A 121 2.71 -4.94 -7.59
N LEU A 122 2.90 -6.22 -7.30
CA LEU A 122 3.53 -6.66 -6.06
C LEU A 122 5.04 -6.48 -6.12
N LYS A 123 5.51 -5.48 -5.38
CA LYS A 123 6.93 -5.16 -5.23
C LYS A 123 7.20 -4.50 -3.86
N PRO A 124 8.42 -4.59 -3.32
CA PRO A 124 8.75 -4.06 -1.99
C PRO A 124 8.43 -2.57 -1.77
N GLU A 125 8.41 -1.77 -2.83
CA GLU A 125 8.09 -0.34 -2.82
C GLU A 125 6.60 -0.07 -2.54
N ASN A 126 5.74 -1.04 -2.83
CA ASN A 126 4.29 -0.98 -2.58
C ASN A 126 3.88 -1.61 -1.24
N ILE A 127 4.85 -2.05 -0.43
CA ILE A 127 4.60 -2.59 0.91
C ILE A 127 5.07 -1.56 1.93
N LEU A 128 4.13 -1.05 2.71
CA LEU A 128 4.40 -0.13 3.82
C LEU A 128 4.43 -0.90 5.13
N LEU A 129 5.19 -0.41 6.09
CA LEU A 129 5.19 -0.91 7.46
C LEU A 129 4.44 0.08 8.35
N ASP A 130 3.51 -0.41 9.15
CA ASP A 130 2.88 0.38 10.19
C ASP A 130 3.77 0.46 11.45
N PRO A 131 3.43 1.33 12.42
CA PRO A 131 4.18 1.44 13.67
C PRO A 131 4.18 0.17 14.54
N ALA A 132 3.20 -0.72 14.37
CA ALA A 132 3.11 -2.00 15.08
C ALA A 132 3.97 -3.10 14.43
N GLY A 133 4.53 -2.84 13.25
CA GLY A 133 5.38 -3.77 12.49
C GLY A 133 4.61 -4.67 11.53
N TYR A 134 3.34 -4.40 11.23
CA TYR A 134 2.56 -5.10 10.22
C TYR A 134 2.64 -4.40 8.86
N ILE A 135 2.33 -5.15 7.79
CA ILE A 135 2.33 -4.58 6.45
C ILE A 135 1.01 -3.91 6.11
N LYS A 136 1.12 -2.91 5.23
CA LYS A 136 0.01 -2.37 4.46
C LYS A 136 0.41 -2.38 2.99
N VAL A 137 -0.24 -3.22 2.20
CA VAL A 137 -0.07 -3.25 0.75
C VAL A 137 -0.80 -2.03 0.19
N ARG A 138 -0.01 -1.12 -0.38
CA ARG A 138 -0.52 0.05 -1.09
C ARG A 138 -0.95 -0.38 -2.47
N ASN A 139 -2.18 -0.05 -2.82
CA ASN A 139 -2.65 -0.19 -4.19
C ASN A 139 -1.89 0.75 -5.14
N ALA A 140 -1.18 0.17 -6.10
CA ALA A 140 -0.66 0.85 -7.28
C ALA A 140 -1.40 0.27 -8.50
N PHE A 141 -2.64 0.69 -8.73
CA PHE A 141 -3.35 0.37 -9.98
C PHE A 141 -2.93 1.30 -11.13
N ASP A 142 -1.64 1.67 -11.16
CA ASP A 142 -1.05 2.56 -12.16
C ASP A 142 -0.43 1.78 -13.34
N VAL A 143 -0.87 0.53 -13.60
CA VAL A 143 -0.41 -0.31 -14.73
C VAL A 143 -1.54 -0.67 -15.68
#